data_AF-A0A199U9M7-F1
#
_entry.id   AF-A0A199U9M7-F1
#
_cell.length_a   1.000
_cell.length_b   1.000
_cell.length_c   1.000
_cell.angle_alpha   90.00
_cell.angle_beta   90.00
_cell.angle_gamma   90.00
#
_symmetry.space_group_name_H-M   'P 1'
#
loop_
_entity.id
_entity.type
_entity.pdbx_description
1 polymer ?
#
loop_
_entity_poly.entity_id
_entity_poly.type
_entity_poly.pdbx_seq_one_letter_code
_entity_poly.pdbx_strand_id
1 'polypeptide(L)'
;MKYLRYDVEEIRGALMIVATVIATMTFQAAMNPLSGVWQQNFANKSSSFGCNDTNVCKAGTAVLAYAYPEAYIYYSTFNGTVFVLSLSVITLVVGEFPL
;
A
#
# COMPACT_ATOMS: atom_id res chain seq x y z
N MET A 1 -22.28 31.00 -14.48
CA MET A 1 -21.84 30.37 -13.21
C MET A 1 -22.37 28.96 -12.98
N LYS A 2 -23.60 28.57 -13.41
CA LYS A 2 -24.09 27.18 -13.24
C LYS A 2 -23.23 26.10 -13.94
N TYR A 3 -22.73 26.39 -15.14
CA TYR A 3 -21.87 25.46 -15.90
C TYR A 3 -20.54 25.14 -15.20
N LEU A 4 -19.85 26.17 -14.68
CA LEU A 4 -18.63 25.97 -13.89
C LEU A 4 -18.85 25.12 -12.63
N ARG A 5 -20.03 25.21 -12.02
CA ARG A 5 -20.37 24.43 -10.82
C ARG A 5 -20.65 22.96 -11.15
N TYR A 6 -21.23 22.70 -12.32
CA TYR A 6 -21.44 21.35 -12.85
C TYR A 6 -20.11 20.66 -13.15
N ASP A 7 -19.18 21.35 -13.84
CA ASP A 7 -17.84 20.83 -14.11
C ASP A 7 -17.09 20.47 -12.82
N VAL A 8 -17.18 21.32 -11.78
CA VAL A 8 -16.53 21.06 -10.48
C VAL A 8 -17.15 19.85 -9.76
N GLU A 9 -18.46 19.67 -9.80
CA GLU A 9 -19.12 18.50 -9.21
C GLU A 9 -18.72 17.19 -9.92
N GLU A 10 -18.63 17.23 -11.26
CA GLU A 10 -18.16 16.09 -12.05
C GLU A 10 -16.69 15.73 -11.73
N ILE A 11 -15.80 16.73 -11.67
CA ILE A 11 -14.40 16.55 -11.32
C ILE A 11 -14.25 16.00 -9.90
N ARG A 12 -15.02 16.51 -8.93
CA ARG A 12 -15.01 16.00 -7.55
C ARG A 12 -15.45 14.54 -7.48
N GLY A 13 -16.50 14.16 -8.20
CA GLY A 13 -16.97 12.77 -8.28
C GLY A 13 -15.92 11.84 -8.89
N ALA A 14 -15.32 12.23 -10.02
CA ALA A 14 -14.26 11.47 -10.66
C ALA A 14 -13.03 11.31 -9.75
N LEU A 15 -12.61 12.38 -9.08
CA LEU A 15 -11.47 12.38 -8.17
C LEU A 15 -11.71 11.47 -6.96
N MET A 16 -12.93 11.48 -6.40
CA MET A 16 -13.29 10.58 -5.29
C MET A 16 -13.18 9.11 -5.69
N ILE A 17 -13.68 8.76 -6.88
CA ILE A 17 -13.60 7.38 -7.40
C ILE A 17 -12.14 6.98 -7.59
N VAL A 18 -11.35 7.80 -8.29
CA VAL A 18 -9.93 7.51 -8.55
C VAL A 18 -9.15 7.37 -7.23
N ALA A 19 -9.33 8.29 -6.28
CA ALA A 19 -8.66 8.23 -4.99
C ALA A 19 -9.05 6.98 -4.19
N THR A 20 -10.33 6.59 -4.22
CA THR A 20 -10.81 5.37 -3.53
C THR A 20 -10.23 4.10 -4.15
N VAL A 21 -10.13 4.05 -5.48
CA VAL A 21 -9.50 2.91 -6.20
C VAL A 21 -8.02 2.81 -5.86
N ILE A 22 -7.29 3.93 -5.87
CA ILE A 22 -5.86 3.93 -5.51
C ILE A 22 -5.66 3.53 -4.04
N ALA A 23 -6.48 4.06 -3.13
CA ALA A 23 -6.45 3.70 -1.72
C ALA A 23 -6.71 2.19 -1.50
N THR A 24 -7.70 1.62 -2.19
CA THR A 24 -8.01 0.19 -2.07
C THR A 24 -6.92 -0.70 -2.67
N MET A 25 -6.31 -0.31 -3.79
CA MET A 25 -5.18 -1.05 -4.39
C MET A 25 -3.96 -1.06 -3.47
N THR A 26 -3.58 0.11 -2.94
CA THR A 26 -2.43 0.24 -2.02
C THR A 26 -2.68 -0.42 -0.66
N PHE A 27 -3.92 -0.42 -0.16
CA PHE A 27 -4.31 -1.18 1.03
C PHE A 27 -4.19 -2.69 0.82
N GLN A 28 -4.67 -3.21 -0.32
CA GLN A 28 -4.54 -4.64 -0.65
C GLN A 28 -3.06 -5.05 -0.74
N ALA A 29 -2.23 -4.22 -1.37
CA ALA A 29 -0.79 -4.37 -1.45
C ALA A 29 -0.10 -4.42 -0.07
N ALA A 30 -0.57 -3.60 0.87
CA ALA A 30 -0.04 -3.55 2.23
C ALA A 30 -0.45 -4.76 3.07
N MET A 31 -1.73 -5.17 3.01
CA MET A 31 -2.28 -6.28 3.78
C MET A 31 -1.80 -7.65 3.26
N ASN A 32 -1.59 -7.76 1.96
CA ASN A 32 -1.12 -8.97 1.31
C ASN A 32 0.25 -8.69 0.68
N PRO A 33 1.36 -8.80 1.45
CA PRO A 33 2.69 -8.65 0.87
C PRO A 33 2.83 -9.64 -0.29
N LEU A 34 3.25 -9.17 -1.47
CA LEU A 34 3.21 -9.94 -2.73
C LEU A 34 3.97 -11.28 -2.70
N SER A 35 4.83 -11.47 -1.71
CA SER A 35 5.58 -12.72 -1.51
C SER A 35 5.01 -13.61 -0.40
N GLY A 36 3.84 -13.26 0.13
CA GLY A 36 3.26 -13.88 1.32
C GLY A 36 4.05 -13.60 2.59
N VAL A 37 3.63 -14.27 3.66
CA VAL A 37 4.30 -14.26 4.96
C VAL A 37 4.80 -15.66 5.27
N TRP A 38 5.88 -15.74 6.05
CA TRP A 38 6.33 -17.00 6.60
C TRP A 38 5.23 -17.61 7.48
N GLN A 39 4.82 -18.85 7.21
CA GLN A 39 3.82 -19.56 8.02
C GLN A 39 4.42 -20.17 9.29
N GLN A 40 5.72 -20.45 9.27
CA GLN A 40 6.45 -21.12 10.34
C GLN A 40 7.82 -20.45 10.51
N ASN A 41 8.46 -20.68 11.65
CA ASN A 41 9.81 -20.18 11.89
C ASN A 41 10.82 -21.06 11.16
N PHE A 42 11.63 -20.46 10.28
CA PHE A 42 12.71 -21.15 9.58
C PHE A 42 14.06 -20.67 10.10
N ALA A 43 14.72 -21.54 10.88
CA ALA A 43 16.09 -21.33 11.35
C ALA A 43 17.13 -22.06 10.48
N ASN A 44 16.72 -23.03 9.67
CA ASN A 44 17.66 -23.90 8.97
C ASN A 44 17.89 -23.40 7.53
N LYS A 45 19.05 -23.73 6.94
CA LYS A 45 19.41 -23.52 5.52
C LYS A 45 18.43 -24.12 4.48
N SER A 46 17.35 -24.78 4.92
CA SER A 46 16.32 -25.33 4.04
C SER A 46 15.38 -24.27 3.42
N SER A 47 15.46 -23.02 3.84
CA SER A 47 14.66 -21.95 3.25
C SER A 47 15.46 -21.18 2.20
N SER A 48 14.96 -21.18 0.96
CA SER A 48 15.59 -20.61 -0.23
C SER A 48 15.85 -19.09 -0.19
N PHE A 49 15.45 -18.39 0.87
CA PHE A 49 15.29 -16.93 0.90
C PHE A 49 16.04 -16.26 2.07
N GLY A 50 17.33 -16.53 2.21
CA GLY A 50 18.23 -15.74 3.08
C GLY A 50 18.14 -16.01 4.59
N CYS A 51 17.35 -17.00 5.02
CA CYS A 51 17.31 -17.43 6.41
C CYS A 51 18.45 -18.41 6.71
N ASN A 52 19.01 -18.33 7.92
CA ASN A 52 20.10 -19.19 8.39
C ASN A 52 19.99 -19.38 9.91
N ASP A 53 20.84 -20.22 10.50
CA ASP A 53 20.82 -20.50 11.95
C ASP A 53 20.98 -19.22 12.78
N THR A 54 21.65 -18.21 12.22
CA THR A 54 21.85 -16.88 12.82
C THR A 54 20.78 -15.85 12.43
N ASN A 55 19.99 -16.09 11.38
CA ASN A 55 18.95 -15.19 10.88
C ASN A 55 17.65 -15.97 10.66
N VAL A 56 16.89 -16.11 11.75
CA VAL A 56 15.64 -16.87 11.76
C VAL A 56 14.53 -16.07 11.08
N CYS A 57 13.97 -16.64 10.01
CA CYS A 57 12.77 -16.11 9.39
C CYS A 57 11.57 -16.40 10.27
N LYS A 58 11.01 -15.34 10.87
CA LYS A 58 9.91 -15.46 11.85
C LYS A 58 8.56 -15.57 11.15
N ALA A 59 7.70 -16.44 11.65
CA ALA A 59 6.32 -16.54 11.18
C ALA A 59 5.61 -15.18 11.27
N GLY A 60 4.76 -14.87 10.29
CA GLY A 60 4.04 -13.60 10.19
C GLY A 60 4.86 -12.43 9.61
N THR A 61 6.14 -12.65 9.26
CA THR A 61 6.95 -11.64 8.56
C THR A 61 6.92 -11.85 7.05
N ALA A 62 6.97 -10.77 6.28
CA ALA A 62 6.93 -10.81 4.82
C ALA A 62 8.17 -11.53 4.27
N VAL A 63 7.98 -12.52 3.40
CA VAL A 63 9.08 -13.28 2.79
C VAL A 63 9.98 -12.36 1.95
N LEU A 64 9.36 -11.38 1.26
CA LEU A 64 10.07 -10.42 0.42
C LEU A 64 11.07 -9.57 1.20
N ALA A 65 10.81 -9.30 2.48
CA ALA A 65 11.70 -8.50 3.33
C ALA A 65 13.06 -9.19 3.55
N TYR A 66 13.10 -10.52 3.50
CA TYR A 66 14.35 -11.31 3.62
C TYR A 66 14.96 -11.63 2.27
N ALA A 67 14.12 -11.79 1.23
CA ALA A 67 14.55 -12.05 -0.14
C ALA A 67 15.28 -10.85 -0.79
N TYR A 68 14.65 -9.68 -0.70
CA TYR A 68 15.06 -8.44 -1.37
C TYR A 68 14.73 -7.24 -0.46
N PRO A 69 15.51 -7.01 0.61
CA PRO A 69 15.20 -6.00 1.62
C PRO A 69 15.06 -4.59 1.04
N GLU A 70 15.95 -4.21 0.12
CA GLU A 70 15.93 -2.90 -0.53
C GLU A 70 14.65 -2.67 -1.34
N ALA A 71 14.29 -3.64 -2.19
CA ALA A 71 13.07 -3.55 -3.01
C ALA A 71 11.81 -3.54 -2.13
N TYR A 72 11.81 -4.28 -1.03
CA TYR A 72 10.71 -4.29 -0.06
C TYR A 72 10.50 -2.92 0.59
N ILE A 73 11.58 -2.24 0.99
CA ILE A 73 11.51 -0.90 1.60
C ILE A 73 10.95 0.11 0.59
N TYR A 74 11.47 0.16 -0.64
CA TYR A 74 10.92 1.05 -1.67
C TYR A 74 9.45 0.75 -1.93
N TYR A 75 9.11 -0.52 -2.15
CA TYR A 75 7.73 -0.92 -2.41
C TYR A 75 6.78 -0.49 -1.27
N SER A 76 7.15 -0.76 -0.03
CA SER A 76 6.32 -0.46 1.14
C SER A 76 6.15 1.05 1.34
N THR A 77 7.24 1.82 1.22
CA THR A 77 7.21 3.29 1.38
C THR A 77 6.39 3.98 0.29
N PHE A 78 6.54 3.58 -0.98
CA PHE A 78 5.75 4.13 -2.08
C PHE A 78 4.26 3.82 -1.92
N ASN A 79 3.89 2.56 -1.67
CA ASN A 79 2.49 2.19 -1.47
C ASN A 79 1.88 2.89 -0.25
N GLY A 80 2.62 2.98 0.86
CA GLY A 80 2.17 3.71 2.05
C GLY A 80 1.96 5.20 1.79
N THR A 81 2.88 5.84 1.07
CA THR A 81 2.78 7.27 0.73
C THR A 81 1.58 7.53 -0.16
N VAL A 82 1.40 6.72 -1.21
CA VAL A 82 0.25 6.85 -2.12
C VAL A 82 -1.07 6.61 -1.39
N PHE A 83 -1.13 5.64 -0.47
CA PHE A 83 -2.31 5.41 0.35
C PHE A 83 -2.69 6.64 1.19
N VAL A 84 -1.73 7.23 1.90
CA VAL A 84 -1.94 8.42 2.73
C VAL A 84 -2.35 9.63 1.88
N LEU A 85 -1.72 9.81 0.72
CA LEU A 85 -2.09 10.87 -0.22
C LEU A 85 -3.52 10.68 -0.75
N SER A 86 -3.91 9.46 -1.11
CA SER A 86 -5.28 9.15 -1.54
C SER A 86 -6.31 9.41 -0.45
N LEU A 87 -6.03 9.02 0.80
CA LEU A 87 -6.90 9.35 1.94
C LEU A 87 -7.02 10.85 2.14
N SER A 88 -5.91 11.59 2.00
CA SER A 88 -5.92 13.06 2.10
C SER A 88 -6.82 13.68 1.03
N VAL A 89 -6.73 13.20 -0.22
CA VAL A 89 -7.62 13.64 -1.32
C VAL A 89 -9.08 13.30 -1.02
N ILE A 90 -9.37 12.10 -0.53
CA ILE A 90 -10.74 11.72 -0.15
C ILE A 90 -11.28 12.65 0.95
N THR A 91 -10.49 12.92 1.99
CA THR A 91 -10.89 13.83 3.07
C THR A 91 -11.09 15.26 2.56
N LEU A 92 -10.25 15.74 1.63
CA LEU A 92 -10.42 17.06 1.01
C LEU A 92 -11.69 17.13 0.15
N VAL A 93 -11.95 16.11 -0.66
CA VAL A 93 -13.14 16.05 -1.52
C VAL A 93 -14.42 15.92 -0.69
N VAL A 94 -14.40 15.13 0.39
CA VAL A 94 -15.56 14.93 1.27
C VAL A 94 -15.77 16.12 2.21
N GLY A 95 -14.70 16.71 2.73
CA GLY A 95 -14.73 17.74 3.78
C GLY A 95 -15.20 19.13 3.35
N GLU A 96 -15.86 19.28 2.20
CA GLU A 96 -16.33 20.55 1.62
C GLU A 96 -15.28 21.66 1.56
N PHE A 97 -13.98 21.33 1.65
CA PHE A 97 -12.93 22.31 1.48
C PHE A 97 -13.03 22.85 0.05
N PRO A 98 -13.09 24.18 -0.15
CA PRO A 98 -13.21 24.77 -1.46
C PRO A 98 -11.91 24.47 -2.22
N LEU A 99 -11.97 23.46 -3.09
CA LEU A 99 -11.04 23.27 -4.20
C LEU A 99 -11.47 24.19 -5.35
#